data_AF-A0A2A3TXN1-F1
#
_entry.id   AF-A0A2A3TXN1-F1
#
_cell.length_a   1.000
_cell.length_b   1.000
_cell.length_c   1.000
_cell.angle_alpha   90.00
_cell.angle_beta   90.00
_cell.angle_gamma   90.00
#
_symmetry.space_group_name_H-M   'P 1'
#
loop_
_entity.id
_entity.type
_entity.pdbx_description
1 polymer ?
#
loop_
_entity_poly.entity_id
_entity_poly.type
_entity_poly.pdbx_seq_one_letter_code
_entity_poly.pdbx_strand_id
1 'polypeptide(L)' 'MTAGQKAFRRFVLRSFEEHQYDLGRTLTWCERHYHKLSEPERIAMNHLTIRERNEVLSEIITLGLAKC' A
#
# COMPACT_ATOMS: atom_id res chain seq x y z
N MET A 1 -14.37 1.57 1.44
CA MET A 1 -13.04 1.43 2.05
C MET A 1 -13.16 1.10 3.54
N THR A 2 -12.82 -0.14 3.91
CA THR A 2 -12.79 -0.64 5.30
C THR A 2 -11.65 -0.01 6.12
N ALA A 3 -11.63 -0.21 7.44
CA ALA A 3 -10.53 0.25 8.29
C ALA A 3 -9.17 -0.36 7.89
N GLY A 4 -9.17 -1.65 7.52
CA GLY A 4 -7.99 -2.34 6.99
C GLY A 4 -7.53 -1.73 5.66
N GLN A 5 -8.45 -1.50 4.71
CA GLN A 5 -8.12 -0.84 3.44
C GLN A 5 -7.55 0.57 3.64
N LYS A 6 -8.08 1.35 4.61
CA LYS A 6 -7.53 2.67 4.96
C LYS A 6 -6.11 2.60 5.52
N ALA A 7 -5.82 1.62 6.40
CA ALA A 7 -4.48 1.42 6.94
C ALA A 7 -3.50 1.00 5.83
N PHE A 8 -3.88 0.02 5.00
CA PHE A 8 -3.11 -0.42 3.85
C PHE A 8 -2.84 0.72 2.86
N ARG A 9 -3.87 1.52 2.53
CA ARG A 9 -3.73 2.67 1.63
C ARG A 9 -2.75 3.71 2.15
N ARG A 10 -2.86 4.12 3.42
CA ARG A 10 -1.94 5.12 4.00
C ARG A 10 -0.49 4.66 3.94
N PHE A 11 -0.29 3.39 4.26
CA PHE A 11 1.02 2.76 4.20
C PHE A 11 1.59 2.74 2.77
N VAL A 12 0.86 2.14 1.82
CA VAL A 12 1.34 2.00 0.44
C VAL A 12 1.54 3.36 -0.20
N LEU A 13 0.65 4.33 0.04
CA LEU A 13 0.80 5.68 -0.52
C LEU A 13 2.06 6.38 0.02
N ARG A 14 2.32 6.31 1.33
CA ARG A 14 3.55 6.86 1.93
C ARG A 14 4.79 6.23 1.31
N SER A 15 4.82 4.89 1.22
CA SER A 15 5.95 4.19 0.61
C SER A 15 6.06 4.47 -0.89
N PHE A 16 4.96 4.70 -1.60
CA PHE A 16 4.95 5.06 -3.01
C PHE A 16 5.59 6.43 -3.26
N GLU A 17 5.29 7.42 -2.42
CA GLU A 17 5.93 8.74 -2.45
C GLU A 17 7.43 8.65 -2.10
N GLU A 18 7.80 7.89 -1.06
CA GLU A 18 9.21 7.65 -0.68
C GLU A 18 10.02 7.00 -1.81
N HIS A 19 9.39 6.17 -2.63
CA HIS A 19 10.00 5.47 -3.75
C HIS A 19 9.73 6.14 -5.10
N GLN A 20 9.47 7.45 -5.13
CA GLN A 20 9.36 8.24 -6.36
C GLN A 20 8.29 7.71 -7.34
N TYR A 21 7.17 7.25 -6.79
CA TYR A 21 6.06 6.70 -7.55
C TYR A 21 6.42 5.44 -8.38
N ASP A 22 7.44 4.68 -7.95
CA ASP A 22 7.73 3.34 -8.45
C ASP A 22 6.96 2.28 -7.65
N LEU A 23 5.92 1.71 -8.26
CA LEU A 23 5.05 0.76 -7.58
C LEU A 23 5.74 -0.57 -7.32
N GLY A 24 6.58 -1.04 -8.24
CA GLY A 24 7.29 -2.31 -8.09
C GLY A 24 8.27 -2.26 -6.93
N ARG A 25 9.01 -1.15 -6.82
CA ARG A 25 9.93 -0.91 -5.71
C ARG A 25 9.18 -0.73 -4.38
N THR A 26 8.05 -0.05 -4.39
CA THR A 26 7.16 0.12 -3.22
C THR A 26 6.71 -1.23 -2.68
N LEU A 27 6.07 -2.07 -3.51
CA LEU A 27 5.55 -3.37 -3.08
C LEU A 27 6.68 -4.30 -2.60
N THR A 28 7.81 -4.32 -3.31
CA THR A 28 9.00 -5.09 -2.92
C THR A 28 9.53 -4.64 -1.55
N TRP A 29 9.54 -3.34 -1.28
CA TRP A 29 9.96 -2.81 0.02
C TRP A 29 9.01 -3.23 1.14
N CYS A 30 7.69 -3.15 0.89
CA CYS A 30 6.64 -3.53 1.84
C CYS A 30 6.76 -5.00 2.27
N GLU A 31 7.04 -5.90 1.33
CA GLU A 31 7.23 -7.33 1.61
C GLU A 31 8.52 -7.58 2.41
N ARG A 32 9.64 -6.97 1.98
CA ARG A 32 10.97 -7.20 2.61
C ARG A 32 11.10 -6.59 4.01
N HIS A 33 10.36 -5.51 4.27
CA HIS A 33 10.41 -4.78 5.54
C HIS A 33 9.14 -4.95 6.37
N TYR A 34 8.42 -6.05 6.18
CA TYR A 34 7.20 -6.36 6.93
C TYR A 34 7.35 -6.21 8.46
N HIS A 35 8.52 -6.58 9.01
CA HIS A 35 8.82 -6.45 10.44
C HIS A 35 8.93 -4.99 10.93
N LYS A 36 9.16 -4.03 10.02
CA LYS A 36 9.22 -2.60 10.33
C LYS A 36 7.84 -1.93 10.29
N LEU A 37 6.80 -2.65 9.86
CA LEU A 37 5.45 -2.13 9.78
C LEU A 37 4.81 -2.09 11.18
N SER A 38 3.96 -1.10 11.40
CA SER A 38 3.12 -1.05 12.59
C SER A 38 2.13 -2.23 12.60
N GLU A 39 1.66 -2.60 13.78
CA GLU A 39 0.71 -3.71 13.92
C GLU A 39 -0.56 -3.54 13.07
N PRO A 40 -1.21 -2.35 12.99
CA PRO A 40 -2.35 -2.15 12.09
C PRO A 40 -2.01 -2.33 10.60
N GLU A 41 -0.81 -1.95 10.17
CA GLU A 41 -0.36 -2.11 8.78
C GLU A 41 -0.09 -3.58 8.46
N ARG A 42 0.51 -4.32 9.40
CA ARG A 42 0.71 -5.78 9.33
C ARG A 42 -0.62 -6.53 9.26
N ILE A 43 -1.56 -6.17 10.13
CA ILE A 43 -2.92 -6.75 10.13
C ILE A 43 -3.58 -6.50 8.78
N ALA A 44 -3.49 -5.28 8.25
CA ALA A 44 -4.08 -4.95 6.96
C ALA A 44 -3.43 -5.71 5.79
N MET A 45 -2.11 -5.90 5.79
CA MET A 45 -1.41 -6.71 4.78
C MET A 45 -1.87 -8.18 4.78
N ASN A 46 -2.09 -8.76 5.96
CA ASN A 46 -2.43 -10.18 6.09
C ASN A 46 -3.92 -10.49 5.94
N HIS A 47 -4.80 -9.61 6.43
CA HIS A 47 -6.23 -9.89 6.49
C HIS A 47 -7.01 -9.39 5.27
N LEU A 48 -6.46 -8.44 4.51
CA LEU A 48 -7.12 -8.01 3.27
C LEU A 48 -7.02 -9.12 2.22
N THR A 49 -8.17 -9.43 1.63
CA THR A 49 -8.23 -10.29 0.45
C THR A 49 -7.44 -9.68 -0.71
N ILE A 50 -7.05 -10.52 -1.68
CA ILE A 50 -6.37 -10.05 -2.90
C ILE A 50 -7.22 -8.98 -3.60
N ARG A 51 -8.54 -9.18 -3.66
CA ARG A 51 -9.47 -8.21 -4.25
C ARG A 51 -9.41 -6.85 -3.54
N GLU A 52 -9.51 -6.82 -2.21
CA GLU A 52 -9.49 -5.57 -1.46
C GLU A 52 -8.14 -4.84 -1.57
N ARG A 53 -7.03 -5.58 -1.66
CA ARG A 53 -5.70 -5.01 -1.93
C ARG A 53 -5.64 -4.40 -3.32
N ASN A 54 -6.15 -5.10 -4.34
CA ASN A 54 -6.16 -4.62 -5.72
C ASN A 54 -7.05 -3.37 -5.90
N GLU A 55 -8.16 -3.27 -5.18
CA GLU A 55 -9.00 -2.06 -5.15
C GLU A 55 -8.20 -0.85 -4.65
N VAL A 56 -7.44 -1.01 -3.55
CA VAL A 56 -6.59 0.05 -2.99
C VAL A 56 -5.43 0.41 -3.93
N LEU A 57 -4.77 -0.59 -4.52
CA LEU A 57 -3.65 -0.35 -5.44
C LEU A 57 -4.11 0.38 -6.71
N SER A 58 -5.29 0.04 -7.24
CA SER A 58 -5.86 0.72 -8.40
C SER A 58 -6.13 2.20 -8.12
N GLU A 59 -6.63 2.54 -6.92
CA GLU A 59 -6.80 3.93 -6.49
C GLU A 59 -5.45 4.66 -6.43
N ILE A 60 -4.43 4.04 -5.81
CA ILE A 60 -3.11 4.65 -5.64
C ILE A 60 -2.42 4.90 -6.99
N ILE A 61 -2.50 3.94 -7.92
CA ILE A 61 -1.94 4.09 -9.28
C ILE A 61 -2.62 5.26 -9.99
N THR A 62 -3.94 5.34 -9.91
CA THR A 62 -4.72 6.43 -10.53
C THR A 62 -4.30 7.80 -9.97
N LEU A 63 -4.09 7.89 -8.65
CA LEU A 63 -3.61 9.11 -7.99
C LEU A 63 -2.17 9.46 -8.37
N GLY A 64 -1.29 8.47 -8.48
CA GLY A 64 0.10 8.66 -8.89
C GLY A 64 0.22 9.17 -10.32
N LEU A 65 -0.52 8.55 -11.25
CA LEU A 65 -0.56 8.96 -12.66
C LEU A 65 -1.11 10.38 -12.85
N ALA A 66 -2.01 10.85 -11.98
CA ALA A 66 -2.53 12.21 -12.03
C ALA A 66 -1.53 13.27 -11.50
N LYS A 67 -0.47 12.85 -10.80
CA LYS A 67 0.59 13.74 -10.29
C LYS A 67 1.83 13.78 -11.19
N CYS A 68 1.90 12.93 -12.22
CA CYS A 68 2.99 12.87 -13.19
C CYS A 68 2.72 13.76 -14.41
#